data_AF-A0A0D2FAM1-F1
#
_entry.id   AF-A0A0D2FAM1-F1
#
_cell.length_a   1.000
_cell.length_b   1.000
_cell.length_c   1.000
_cell.angle_alpha   90.00
_cell.angle_beta   90.00
_cell.angle_gamma   90.00
#
_symmetry.space_group_name_H-M   'P 1'
#
loop_
_entity.id
_entity.type
_entity.pdbx_description
1 polymer ?
#
loop_
_entity_poly.entity_id
_entity_poly.type
_entity_poly.pdbx_seq_one_letter_code
_entity_poly.pdbx_strand_id
1 'polypeptide(L)'
;MIAVEAGIITSSKQAFNLLNFFTCFLLSLGSFVFGYFAGITGRTLTKASFLSYMCLIDADGNATAKAPALIGATTGAFQADGVLDIIISGYLADKTGRKRSSIYTGILSTINSAIISASQNVGMFIALRFFTDASGFAFMTVMAVYYAELG
;
A
#
# COMPACT_ATOMS: atom_id res chain seq x y z
N MET A 1 -34.74 -1.43 -33.55
CA MET A 1 -34.92 -0.77 -32.23
C MET A 1 -33.98 -1.52 -31.30
N ILE A 2 -32.78 -1.08 -30.92
CA ILE A 2 -32.26 0.27 -30.68
C ILE A 2 -30.84 0.39 -31.28
N ALA A 3 -30.54 1.56 -31.82
CA ALA A 3 -29.31 1.90 -32.50
C ALA A 3 -28.08 1.86 -31.57
N VAL A 4 -27.05 1.13 -31.98
CA VAL A 4 -25.67 1.33 -31.50
C VAL A 4 -25.12 2.53 -32.27
N GLU A 5 -25.57 3.72 -31.89
CA GLU A 5 -25.02 4.98 -32.41
C GLU A 5 -23.64 5.20 -31.79
N ALA A 6 -22.62 5.00 -32.62
CA ALA A 6 -21.63 6.02 -32.98
C ALA A 6 -21.45 7.21 -32.00
N GLY A 7 -21.11 6.92 -30.75
CA GLY A 7 -20.59 7.91 -29.80
C GLY A 7 -19.11 8.19 -30.06
N ILE A 8 -18.85 8.91 -31.15
CA ILE A 8 -17.71 9.80 -31.41
C ILE A 8 -16.55 9.64 -30.41
N ILE A 9 -15.58 8.79 -30.75
CA ILE A 9 -14.22 8.88 -30.23
C ILE A 9 -13.65 10.17 -30.80
N THR A 10 -13.97 11.30 -30.16
CA THR A 10 -13.31 12.56 -30.44
C THR A 10 -11.90 12.37 -29.92
N SER A 11 -10.99 11.94 -30.80
CA SER A 11 -9.54 12.05 -30.58
C SER A 11 -9.21 13.54 -30.53
N SER A 12 -9.56 14.18 -29.40
CA SER A 12 -9.02 15.49 -29.08
C SER A 12 -7.54 15.25 -28.87
N LYS A 13 -6.68 15.92 -29.65
CA LYS A 13 -5.24 16.02 -29.34
C LYS A 13 -5.12 16.28 -27.84
N GLN A 14 -4.72 15.27 -27.07
CA GLN A 14 -4.32 15.46 -25.68
C GLN A 14 -3.06 16.30 -25.75
N ALA A 15 -3.24 17.63 -25.70
CA ALA A 15 -2.13 18.55 -25.52
C ALA A 15 -1.38 18.07 -24.28
N PHE A 16 -0.07 17.90 -24.40
CA PHE A 16 0.79 17.48 -23.29
C PHE A 16 0.59 18.46 -22.14
N ASN A 17 -0.28 18.10 -21.21
CA ASN A 17 -0.66 18.96 -20.12
C ASN A 17 0.34 18.68 -19.02
N LEU A 18 1.25 19.63 -18.76
CA LEU A 18 2.25 19.53 -17.70
C LEU A 18 1.60 19.12 -16.36
N LEU A 19 0.37 19.55 -16.12
CA LEU A 19 -0.44 19.14 -14.97
C LEU A 19 -0.71 17.61 -14.93
N ASN A 20 -1.04 17.00 -16.06
CA ASN A 20 -1.27 15.55 -16.16
C ASN A 20 0.06 14.80 -15.98
N PHE A 21 1.15 15.31 -16.56
CA PHE A 21 2.49 14.76 -16.34
C PHE A 21 2.89 14.76 -14.86
N PHE A 22 2.74 15.91 -14.18
CA PHE A 22 3.01 16.00 -12.74
C PHE A 22 2.08 15.11 -11.91
N THR A 23 0.83 14.95 -12.31
CA THR A 23 -0.11 14.05 -11.60
C THR A 23 0.32 12.59 -11.74
N CYS A 24 0.67 12.13 -12.94
CA CYS A 24 1.20 10.78 -13.15
C CYS A 24 2.53 10.55 -12.42
N PHE A 25 3.41 11.57 -12.40
CA PHE A 25 4.67 11.52 -11.66
C PHE A 25 4.45 11.35 -10.15
N LEU A 26 3.58 12.17 -9.55
CA LEU A 26 3.24 12.07 -8.12
C LEU A 26 2.59 10.74 -7.78
N LEU A 27 1.72 10.24 -8.65
CA LEU A 27 1.05 8.98 -8.45
C LEU A 27 2.03 7.79 -8.53
N SER A 28 3.05 7.89 -9.40
CA SER A 28 4.15 6.91 -9.49
C SER A 28 5.02 6.88 -8.22
N LEU A 29 5.20 8.03 -7.54
CA LEU A 29 5.87 8.06 -6.23
C LEU A 29 5.11 7.26 -5.17
N GLY A 30 3.77 7.19 -5.23
CA GLY A 30 2.98 6.33 -4.36
C GLY A 30 3.34 4.85 -4.54
N SER A 31 3.49 4.39 -5.79
CA SER A 31 3.94 3.02 -6.09
C SER A 31 5.37 2.75 -5.62
N PHE A 32 6.25 3.76 -5.68
CA PHE A 32 7.60 3.65 -5.13
C PHE A 32 7.61 3.45 -3.61
N VAL A 33 6.77 4.22 -2.89
CA VAL A 33 6.61 4.10 -1.44
C VAL A 33 6.09 2.72 -1.05
N PHE A 34 5.15 2.16 -1.80
CA PHE A 34 4.70 0.77 -1.60
C PHE A 34 5.85 -0.24 -1.75
N GLY A 35 6.67 -0.11 -2.80
CA GLY A 35 7.85 -0.97 -2.99
C GLY A 35 8.86 -0.84 -1.84
N TYR A 36 9.03 0.36 -1.30
CA TYR A 36 9.86 0.59 -0.11
C TYR A 36 9.31 -0.12 1.12
N PHE A 37 7.99 -0.08 1.37
CA PHE A 37 7.36 -0.78 2.50
C PHE A 37 7.53 -2.29 2.41
N ALA A 38 7.34 -2.89 1.23
CA ALA A 38 7.58 -4.31 1.00
C ALA A 38 9.05 -4.70 1.29
N GLY A 39 10.00 -3.87 0.83
CA GLY A 39 11.42 -4.06 1.08
C GLY A 39 11.81 -3.94 2.56
N ILE A 40 11.23 -2.98 3.29
CA ILE A 40 11.45 -2.86 4.73
C ILE A 40 10.89 -4.05 5.49
N THR A 41 9.71 -4.56 5.16
CA THR A 41 9.15 -5.75 5.84
C THR A 41 10.13 -6.92 5.79
N GLY A 42 10.68 -7.22 4.60
CA GLY A 42 11.67 -8.29 4.45
C GLY A 42 12.98 -8.04 5.22
N ARG A 43 13.46 -6.80 5.25
CA ARG A 43 14.70 -6.44 5.97
C ARG A 43 14.54 -6.44 7.49
N THR A 44 13.39 -6.00 8.00
CA THR A 44 13.10 -6.00 9.45
C THR A 44 13.05 -7.43 9.99
N LEU A 45 12.48 -8.35 9.21
CA LEU A 45 12.40 -9.78 9.54
C LEU A 45 13.74 -10.52 9.49
N THR A 46 14.78 -9.92 8.92
CA THR A 46 16.13 -10.51 8.81
C THR A 46 17.17 -9.82 9.70
N LYS A 47 16.78 -8.75 10.42
CA LYS A 47 17.68 -8.00 11.32
C LYS A 47 17.75 -8.67 12.69
N ALA A 48 18.94 -9.17 13.05
CA ALA A 48 19.18 -9.77 14.36
C ALA A 48 18.84 -8.83 15.54
N SER A 49 19.03 -7.52 15.38
CA SER A 49 18.64 -6.51 16.39
C SER A 49 17.13 -6.42 16.58
N PHE A 50 16.34 -6.54 15.52
CA PHE A 50 14.88 -6.54 15.60
C PHE A 50 14.39 -7.83 16.25
N LEU A 51 14.96 -8.97 15.87
CA LEU A 51 14.59 -10.25 16.44
C LEU A 51 14.99 -10.36 17.92
N SER A 52 16.11 -9.78 18.34
CA SER A 52 16.51 -9.68 19.75
C SER A 52 15.63 -8.69 20.53
N TYR A 53 15.32 -7.52 19.96
CA TYR A 53 14.40 -6.53 20.55
C TYR A 53 12.99 -7.09 20.77
N MET A 54 12.56 -7.97 19.87
CA MET A 54 11.25 -8.63 19.91
C MET A 54 11.27 -9.98 20.68
N CYS A 55 12.37 -10.28 21.39
CA CYS A 55 12.61 -11.52 22.15
C CYS A 55 12.41 -12.84 21.37
N LEU A 56 12.73 -12.86 20.06
CA LEU A 56 12.66 -14.07 19.22
C LEU A 56 13.98 -14.83 19.11
N ILE A 57 15.10 -14.23 19.52
CA ILE A 57 16.43 -14.86 19.56
C ILE A 57 16.93 -14.82 21.00
N ASP A 58 17.51 -15.91 21.47
CA ASP A 58 18.14 -16.01 22.79
C ASP A 58 19.49 -15.26 22.83
N ALA A 59 20.05 -14.97 24.01
CA ALA A 59 21.34 -14.27 24.14
C ALA A 59 22.50 -14.97 23.40
N ASP A 60 22.36 -16.28 23.12
CA ASP A 60 23.30 -17.13 22.39
C ASP A 60 23.08 -17.17 20.86
N GLY A 61 22.13 -16.40 20.30
CA GLY A 61 21.92 -16.32 18.86
C GLY A 61 21.03 -17.44 18.26
N ASN A 62 20.47 -18.31 19.11
CA ASN A 62 19.59 -19.39 18.66
C ASN A 62 18.15 -18.90 18.42
N ALA A 63 17.56 -19.32 17.30
CA ALA A 63 16.17 -18.99 16.97
C ALA A 63 15.22 -19.71 17.92
N THR A 64 14.40 -18.96 18.65
CA THR A 64 13.32 -19.54 19.48
C THR A 64 12.32 -20.25 18.55
N ALA A 65 11.70 -21.35 19.00
CA ALA A 65 10.73 -22.13 18.22
C ALA A 65 9.57 -21.31 17.60
N LYS A 66 9.32 -20.10 18.10
CA LYS A 66 8.29 -19.18 17.60
C LYS A 66 8.76 -18.23 16.50
N ALA A 67 10.06 -18.09 16.25
CA ALA A 67 10.62 -17.19 15.23
C ALA A 67 10.02 -17.38 13.82
N PRO A 68 9.99 -18.59 13.23
CA PRO A 68 9.42 -18.78 11.90
C PRO A 68 7.92 -18.50 11.85
N ALA A 69 7.19 -18.81 12.93
CA ALA A 69 5.75 -18.57 13.02
C ALA A 69 5.42 -17.06 13.02
N LEU A 70 6.20 -16.24 13.74
CA LEU A 70 6.00 -14.79 13.75
C LEU A 70 6.45 -14.10 12.47
N ILE A 71 7.50 -14.61 11.82
CA ILE A 71 7.91 -14.13 10.49
C ILE A 71 6.80 -14.38 9.49
N GLY A 72 6.25 -15.60 9.47
CA GLY A 72 5.10 -15.96 8.63
C GLY A 72 3.84 -15.18 8.96
N ALA A 73 3.57 -14.90 10.24
CA ALA A 73 2.44 -14.07 10.66
C ALA A 73 2.57 -12.62 10.17
N THR A 74 3.79 -12.06 10.18
CA THR A 74 4.04 -10.69 9.71
C THR A 74 3.83 -10.56 8.19
N THR A 75 4.40 -11.49 7.41
CA THR A 75 4.21 -11.49 5.94
C THR A 75 2.79 -11.85 5.55
N GLY A 76 2.14 -12.75 6.30
CA GLY A 76 0.73 -13.10 6.14
C GLY A 76 -0.20 -11.93 6.43
N ALA A 77 0.05 -11.17 7.51
CA ALA A 77 -0.71 -9.96 7.84
C ALA A 77 -0.60 -8.90 6.74
N PHE A 78 0.59 -8.71 6.16
CA PHE A 78 0.83 -7.79 5.05
C PHE A 78 0.11 -8.20 3.74
N GLN A 79 -0.10 -9.50 3.53
CA GLN A 79 -0.87 -9.96 2.36
C GLN A 79 -2.37 -9.85 2.63
N ALA A 80 -2.80 -10.13 3.86
CA ALA A 80 -4.20 -10.06 4.27
C ALA A 80 -4.74 -8.63 4.25
N ASP A 81 -3.92 -7.64 4.63
CA ASP A 81 -4.33 -6.23 4.55
C ASP A 81 -4.58 -5.81 3.10
N GLY A 82 -3.72 -6.23 2.16
CA GLY A 82 -3.88 -5.84 0.76
C GLY A 82 -5.16 -6.33 0.13
N VAL A 83 -5.62 -7.54 0.50
CA VAL A 83 -6.92 -8.04 0.03
C VAL A 83 -8.07 -7.17 0.54
N LEU A 84 -8.06 -6.84 1.83
CA LEU A 84 -9.10 -6.01 2.42
C LEU A 84 -9.09 -4.59 1.86
N ASP A 85 -7.91 -4.03 1.68
CA ASP A 85 -7.78 -2.68 1.19
C ASP A 85 -8.19 -2.53 -0.28
N ILE A 86 -7.89 -3.51 -1.15
CA ILE A 86 -8.36 -3.48 -2.55
C ILE A 86 -9.91 -3.43 -2.59
N ILE A 87 -10.58 -4.19 -1.73
CA ILE A 87 -12.05 -4.22 -1.66
C ILE A 87 -12.59 -2.86 -1.19
N ILE A 88 -12.02 -2.31 -0.12
CA ILE A 88 -12.45 -1.03 0.46
C ILE A 88 -12.15 0.13 -0.50
N SER A 89 -10.96 0.16 -1.08
CA SER A 89 -10.49 1.20 -1.99
C SER A 89 -11.22 1.18 -3.32
N GLY A 90 -11.59 0.01 -3.84
CA GLY A 90 -12.47 -0.11 -5.02
C GLY A 90 -13.81 0.57 -4.78
N TYR A 91 -14.48 0.24 -3.68
CA TYR A 91 -15.75 0.88 -3.30
C TYR A 91 -15.60 2.40 -3.07
N LEU A 92 -14.50 2.82 -2.43
CA LEU A 92 -14.25 4.22 -2.15
C LEU A 92 -13.88 5.02 -3.41
N ALA A 93 -13.19 4.42 -4.36
CA ALA A 93 -12.81 5.01 -5.64
C ALA A 93 -14.04 5.36 -6.48
N ASP A 94 -15.04 4.48 -6.50
CA ASP A 94 -16.30 4.72 -7.20
C ASP A 94 -17.11 5.87 -6.59
N LYS A 95 -17.01 6.07 -5.26
CA LYS A 95 -17.85 7.04 -4.54
C LYS A 95 -17.22 8.42 -4.37
N THR A 96 -15.89 8.52 -4.24
CA THR A 96 -15.24 9.72 -3.63
C THR A 96 -14.44 10.57 -4.64
N GLY A 97 -14.33 10.12 -5.89
CA GLY A 97 -13.61 10.81 -6.95
C GLY A 97 -12.08 10.63 -6.88
N ARG A 98 -11.45 10.42 -8.04
CA ARG A 98 -10.05 9.95 -8.18
C ARG A 98 -9.02 10.80 -7.44
N LYS A 99 -9.11 12.14 -7.54
CA LYS A 99 -8.11 13.06 -6.95
C LYS A 99 -8.16 13.10 -5.42
N ARG A 100 -9.35 13.00 -4.83
CA ARG A 100 -9.53 13.07 -3.37
C ARG A 100 -9.11 11.78 -2.71
N SER A 101 -9.45 10.63 -3.30
CA SER A 101 -9.07 9.32 -2.79
C SER A 101 -7.55 9.22 -2.59
N SER A 102 -6.77 9.63 -3.59
CA SER A 102 -5.30 9.58 -3.53
C SER A 102 -4.69 10.42 -2.39
N ILE A 103 -5.25 11.60 -2.11
CA ILE A 103 -4.77 12.48 -1.02
C ILE A 103 -5.10 11.87 0.35
N TYR A 104 -6.31 11.36 0.54
CA TYR A 104 -6.72 10.71 1.79
C TYR A 104 -5.86 9.49 2.09
N THR A 105 -5.59 8.67 1.08
CA THR A 105 -4.74 7.49 1.21
C THR A 105 -3.31 7.86 1.61
N GLY A 106 -2.73 8.92 1.04
CA GLY A 106 -1.38 9.39 1.40
C GLY A 106 -1.27 9.89 2.85
N ILE A 107 -2.28 10.64 3.32
CA ILE A 107 -2.32 11.13 4.72
C ILE A 107 -2.44 9.94 5.68
N LEU A 108 -3.34 9.00 5.38
CA LEU A 108 -3.55 7.81 6.19
C LEU A 108 -2.27 6.96 6.28
N SER A 109 -1.57 6.79 5.16
CA SER A 109 -0.27 6.10 5.08
C SER A 109 0.79 6.71 6.00
N THR A 110 0.84 8.05 6.03
CA THR A 110 1.82 8.79 6.85
C THR A 110 1.55 8.60 8.34
N ILE A 111 0.28 8.71 8.75
CA ILE A 111 -0.11 8.52 10.15
C ILE A 111 0.15 7.08 10.60
N ASN A 112 -0.27 6.13 9.78
CA ASN A 112 -0.10 4.71 10.06
C ASN A 112 1.37 4.31 10.20
N SER A 113 2.24 4.78 9.29
CA SER A 113 3.68 4.49 9.36
C SER A 113 4.37 5.13 10.57
N ALA A 114 3.88 6.27 11.06
CA ALA A 114 4.33 6.82 12.33
C ALA A 114 3.95 5.93 13.52
N ILE A 115 2.72 5.39 13.52
CA ILE A 115 2.22 4.52 14.59
C ILE A 115 2.98 3.19 14.61
N ILE A 116 3.25 2.58 13.45
CA ILE A 116 4.00 1.32 13.41
C ILE A 116 5.45 1.48 13.88
N SER A 117 6.06 2.65 13.61
CA SER A 117 7.39 2.96 14.12
C SER A 117 7.45 3.06 15.64
N ALA A 118 6.31 3.30 16.32
CA ALA A 118 6.22 3.38 17.78
C ALA A 118 5.96 2.01 18.45
N SER A 119 5.90 0.91 17.69
CA SER A 119 5.58 -0.41 18.25
C SER A 119 6.70 -0.92 19.18
N GLN A 120 6.34 -1.33 20.40
CA GLN A 120 7.28 -1.85 21.39
C GLN A 120 7.26 -3.38 21.53
N ASN A 121 6.27 -4.05 20.95
CA ASN A 121 6.07 -5.49 21.04
C ASN A 121 5.78 -6.07 19.66
N VAL A 122 6.18 -7.32 19.43
CA VAL A 122 5.99 -7.97 18.12
C VAL A 122 4.53 -8.20 17.77
N GLY A 123 3.68 -8.47 18.77
CA GLY A 123 2.23 -8.57 18.56
C GLY A 123 1.60 -7.24 18.15
N MET A 124 2.07 -6.14 18.75
CA MET A 124 1.67 -4.78 18.36
C MET A 124 2.17 -4.45 16.95
N PHE A 125 3.39 -4.84 16.60
CA PHE A 125 3.94 -4.67 15.26
C PHE A 125 3.09 -5.39 14.21
N ILE A 126 2.74 -6.66 14.43
CA ILE A 126 1.92 -7.46 13.49
C ILE A 126 0.50 -6.88 13.36
N ALA A 127 -0.15 -6.54 14.48
CA ALA A 127 -1.48 -5.96 14.48
C ALA A 127 -1.48 -4.60 13.76
N LEU A 128 -0.51 -3.74 14.06
CA LEU A 128 -0.37 -2.46 13.40
C LEU A 128 -0.04 -2.63 11.91
N ARG A 129 0.77 -3.62 11.51
CA ARG A 129 1.08 -3.90 10.09
C ARG A 129 -0.21 -4.15 9.29
N PHE A 130 -1.11 -4.96 9.84
CA PHE A 130 -2.40 -5.24 9.22
C PHE A 130 -3.28 -3.99 8.99
N PHE A 131 -3.17 -2.97 9.84
CA PHE A 131 -3.93 -1.73 9.67
C PHE A 131 -3.15 -0.63 8.93
N THR A 132 -1.83 -0.69 8.99
CA THR A 132 -0.95 0.40 8.57
C THR A 132 -0.78 0.44 7.07
N ASP A 133 -0.65 -0.74 6.46
CA ASP A 133 -0.29 -0.88 5.05
C ASP A 133 -1.49 -0.83 4.10
N ALA A 134 -2.72 -0.72 4.63
CA ALA A 134 -3.94 -0.59 3.83
C ALA A 134 -3.78 0.46 2.73
N SER A 135 -3.24 1.64 3.07
CA SER A 135 -2.99 2.71 2.09
C SER A 135 -2.20 2.32 0.81
N GLY A 136 -1.31 1.33 0.85
CA GLY A 136 -0.45 0.98 -0.28
C GLY A 136 -1.20 0.38 -1.47
N PHE A 137 -2.16 -0.51 -1.21
CA PHE A 137 -2.92 -1.20 -2.25
C PHE A 137 -4.00 -0.28 -2.86
N ALA A 138 -4.55 0.63 -2.07
CA ALA A 138 -5.48 1.65 -2.52
C ALA A 138 -4.85 2.54 -3.59
N PHE A 139 -3.55 2.84 -3.47
CA PHE A 139 -2.83 3.57 -4.51
C PHE A 139 -2.76 2.80 -5.82
N MET A 140 -2.52 1.48 -5.79
CA MET A 140 -2.50 0.65 -7.02
C MET A 140 -3.85 0.64 -7.73
N THR A 141 -4.95 0.50 -6.99
CA THR A 141 -6.31 0.56 -7.53
C THR A 141 -6.61 1.93 -8.16
N VAL A 142 -6.25 3.02 -7.46
CA VAL A 142 -6.44 4.38 -7.98
C VAL A 142 -5.56 4.65 -9.20
N MET A 143 -4.32 4.14 -9.24
CA MET A 143 -3.43 4.25 -10.41
C MET A 143 -4.01 3.58 -11.63
N ALA A 144 -4.48 2.33 -11.49
CA ALA A 144 -5.02 1.57 -12.61
C ALA A 144 -6.21 2.30 -13.27
N VAL A 145 -7.12 2.84 -12.45
CA VAL A 145 -8.26 3.62 -12.94
C VAL A 145 -7.81 4.93 -13.57
N TYR A 146 -6.88 5.67 -12.95
CA TYR A 146 -6.42 6.96 -13.47
C TYR A 146 -5.70 6.82 -14.82
N TYR A 147 -4.92 5.76 -15.01
CA TYR A 147 -4.30 5.47 -16.31
C TYR A 147 -5.32 5.11 -17.39
N ALA A 148 -6.38 4.38 -17.04
CA ALA A 148 -7.44 4.06 -17.99
C ALA A 148 -8.26 5.29 -18.43
N GLU A 149 -8.34 6.34 -17.59
CA GLU A 149 -9.03 7.59 -17.95
C GLU A 149 -8.17 8.58 -18.74
N LEU A 150 -6.85 8.42 -18.66
CA LEU A 150 -5.90 9.27 -19.35
C LEU A 150 -5.46 8.72 -20.72
N GLY A 151 -5.69 7.44 -21.00
CA GLY A 151 -5.45 6.82 -22.31
C GLY A 151 -6.62 7.00 -23.26
#